data_AF-A0A9P8Y7U4-F1
#
_entry.id   AF-A0A9P8Y7U4-F1
#
_cell.length_a   1.000
_cell.length_b   1.000
_cell.length_c   1.000
_cell.angle_alpha   90.00
_cell.angle_beta   90.00
_cell.angle_gamma   90.00
#
_symmetry.space_group_name_H-M   'P 1'
#
loop_
_entity.id
_entity.type
_entity.pdbx_description
1 polymer ?
#
loop_
_entity_poly.entity_id
_entity_poly.type
_entity_poly.pdbx_seq_one_letter_code
_entity_poly.pdbx_strand_id
1 'polypeptide(L)' 'MSSVPPGGLLLDTGANGYLASVTIQVFLQHGYRFLGTVCSAQPNAWMKAYFGSKFELVEDNVT' A
#
# COMPACT_ATOMS: atom_id res chain seq x y z
N MET A 1 2.45 24.57 4.04
CA MET A 1 3.30 23.35 4.05
C MET A 1 2.41 22.18 3.67
N SER A 2 2.86 21.26 2.81
CA SER A 2 2.09 20.02 2.60
C SER A 2 2.21 19.15 3.85
N SER A 3 1.10 18.58 4.32
CA SER A 3 1.09 17.73 5.52
C SER A 3 1.85 16.41 5.34
N VAL A 4 2.17 16.05 4.09
CA VAL A 4 2.96 14.88 3.72
C VAL A 4 4.18 15.35 2.93
N PRO A 5 5.41 14.97 3.34
CA PRO A 5 6.61 15.22 2.55
C PRO A 5 6.56 14.47 1.21
N PRO A 6 6.98 15.08 0.09
CA PRO A 6 7.09 14.38 -1.19
C PRO A 6 7.97 13.13 -1.08
N GLY A 7 7.52 11.99 -1.61
CA GLY A 7 8.25 10.72 -1.53
C GLY A 7 8.20 10.03 -0.16
N GLY A 8 7.35 10.53 0.75
CA GLY A 8 7.09 9.91 2.04
C GLY A 8 6.57 8.48 1.94
N LEU A 9 6.65 7.75 3.06
CA LEU A 9 6.00 6.46 3.22
C LEU A 9 4.58 6.68 3.72
N LEU A 10 3.59 6.09 3.04
CA LEU A 10 2.18 6.14 3.39
C LEU A 10 1.70 4.76 3.83
N LEU A 11 0.89 4.72 4.88
CA LEU A 11 0.29 3.50 5.42
C LEU A 11 -1.18 3.45 5.01
N ASP A 12 -1.58 2.33 4.40
CA ASP A 12 -2.96 2.06 4.01
C ASP A 12 -3.45 0.76 4.65
N THR A 13 -4.49 0.85 5.47
CA THR A 13 -5.10 -0.28 6.15
C THR A 13 -6.26 -0.83 5.33
N GLY A 14 -6.24 -2.12 5.01
CA GLY A 14 -7.23 -2.71 4.11
C GLY A 14 -6.88 -2.48 2.63
N ALA A 15 -5.59 -2.57 2.30
CA ALA A 15 -5.03 -2.29 0.98
C ALA A 15 -5.67 -3.10 -0.18
N ASN A 16 -6.34 -4.21 0.13
CA ASN A 16 -7.05 -5.05 -0.84
C ASN A 16 -8.38 -4.44 -1.35
N GLY A 17 -8.91 -3.40 -0.70
CA GLY A 17 -10.11 -2.72 -1.18
C GLY A 17 -9.90 -2.03 -2.54
N TYR A 18 -10.96 -1.88 -3.34
CA TYR A 18 -10.85 -1.22 -4.65
C TYR A 18 -10.38 0.24 -4.55
N LEU A 19 -10.94 1.02 -3.61
CA LEU A 19 -10.52 2.41 -3.43
C LEU A 19 -9.09 2.50 -2.89
N ALA A 20 -8.72 1.59 -1.99
CA ALA A 20 -7.38 1.49 -1.43
C ALA A 20 -6.36 1.19 -2.53
N SER A 21 -6.60 0.18 -3.36
CA SER A 21 -5.72 -0.22 -4.45
C SER A 21 -5.53 0.88 -5.51
N VAL A 22 -6.58 1.61 -5.87
CA VAL A 22 -6.49 2.79 -6.75
C VAL A 22 -5.70 3.92 -6.09
N THR A 23 -5.93 4.16 -4.80
CA THR A 23 -5.20 5.19 -4.04
C THR A 23 -3.70 4.89 -4.02
N ILE A 24 -3.33 3.65 -3.65
CA ILE A 24 -1.95 3.15 -3.70
C ILE A 24 -1.35 3.39 -5.09
N GLN A 25 -2.05 3.00 -6.15
CA GLN A 25 -1.55 3.17 -7.53
C GLN A 25 -1.23 4.63 -7.86
N VAL A 26 -2.15 5.55 -7.57
CA VAL A 26 -1.98 6.98 -7.86
C VAL A 26 -0.79 7.55 -7.10
N PHE A 27 -0.68 7.28 -5.80
CA PHE A 27 0.43 7.83 -5.04
C PHE A 27 1.78 7.19 -5.40
N LEU A 28 1.82 5.90 -5.75
CA LEU A 28 3.04 5.27 -6.27
C LEU A 28 3.50 5.94 -7.57
N GLN A 29 2.57 6.30 -8.47
CA GLN A 29 2.87 7.08 -9.68
C GLN A 29 3.44 8.46 -9.36
N HIS A 30 2.98 9.09 -8.28
CA HIS A 30 3.53 10.35 -7.77
C HIS A 30 4.86 10.20 -6.99
N GLY A 31 5.43 9.00 -6.96
CA GLY A 31 6.76 8.74 -6.39
C GLY A 31 6.79 8.47 -4.89
N TYR A 32 5.63 8.29 -4.26
CA TYR A 32 5.54 7.88 -2.86
C TYR A 32 5.89 6.40 -2.69
N ARG A 33 6.08 5.99 -1.44
CA ARG A 33 6.19 4.58 -1.03
C ARG A 33 4.95 4.20 -0.24
N PHE A 34 4.50 2.96 -0.37
CA PHE A 34 3.32 2.47 0.34
C PHE A 34 3.60 1.24 1.17
N LEU A 35 3.03 1.23 2.37
CA LEU A 35 2.87 0.08 3.23
C LEU A 35 1.38 -0.26 3.27
N GLY A 36 0.98 -1.35 2.63
CA GLY A 36 -0.39 -1.85 2.65
C GLY A 36 -0.55 -2.95 3.68
N THR A 37 -1.56 -2.86 4.55
CA THR A 37 -1.93 -3.95 5.46
C THR A 37 -3.20 -4.66 5.01
N VAL A 38 -3.25 -5.97 5.19
CA VAL A 38 -4.39 -6.84 4.88
C VAL A 38 -4.61 -7.86 5.98
N CYS A 39 -5.85 -8.35 6.13
CA CYS A 39 -6.19 -9.38 7.12
C CYS A 39 -5.50 -10.74 6.82
N SER A 40 -5.19 -11.03 5.55
CA SER A 40 -4.39 -12.20 5.18
C SER A 40 -3.52 -11.90 3.96
N ALA A 41 -2.21 -12.16 4.04
CA ALA A 41 -1.29 -11.84 2.95
C ALA A 41 -1.34 -12.85 1.81
N GLN A 42 -1.71 -14.12 2.08
CA GLN A 42 -1.73 -15.18 1.07
C GLN A 42 -2.64 -14.88 -0.13
N PRO A 43 -3.95 -14.57 0.04
CA PRO A 43 -4.83 -14.25 -1.09
C PRO A 43 -4.44 -12.95 -1.78
N ASN A 44 -3.68 -12.08 -1.12
CA ASN A 44 -3.33 -10.74 -1.57
C ASN A 44 -1.89 -10.63 -2.10
N ALA A 45 -1.17 -11.76 -2.20
CA ALA A 45 0.22 -11.78 -2.64
C ALA A 45 0.44 -11.18 -4.05
N TRP A 46 -0.60 -11.20 -4.89
CA TRP A 46 -0.61 -10.59 -6.22
C TRP A 46 -0.28 -9.09 -6.19
N MET A 47 -0.60 -8.39 -5.10
CA MET A 47 -0.39 -6.95 -4.96
C MET A 47 1.09 -6.58 -5.02
N LYS A 48 1.98 -7.43 -4.49
CA LYS A 48 3.44 -7.19 -4.55
C LYS A 48 3.94 -7.17 -6.01
N ALA A 49 3.45 -8.10 -6.83
CA ALA A 49 3.80 -8.14 -8.25
C ALA A 49 3.15 -6.99 -9.04
N TYR A 50 1.94 -6.59 -8.68
CA TYR A 50 1.20 -5.53 -9.35
C TYR A 50 1.75 -4.12 -9.08
N PHE A 51 2.05 -3.80 -7.82
CA PHE A 51 2.52 -2.45 -7.42
C PHE A 51 4.04 -2.29 -7.48
N GLY A 52 4.79 -3.38 -7.50
CA GLY A 52 6.25 -3.38 -7.66
C GLY A 52 7.02 -2.98 -6.40
N SER A 53 8.26 -2.55 -6.58
CA SER A 53 9.27 -2.44 -5.50
C SER A 53 9.04 -1.33 -4.48
N LYS A 54 8.14 -0.39 -4.75
CA LYS A 54 7.80 0.73 -3.83
C LYS A 54 6.61 0.40 -2.92
N PHE A 55 6.06 -0.80 -3.04
CA PHE A 55 4.93 -1.28 -2.26
C PHE A 55 5.35 -2.48 -1.39
N GLU A 56 5.00 -2.42 -0.12
CA GLU A 56 5.16 -3.50 0.83
C GLU A 56 3.79 -3.95 1.33
N LEU A 57 3.58 -5.27 1.39
CA LEU A 57 2.34 -5.88 1.90
C LEU A 57 2.63 -6.60 3.21
N VAL A 58 1.91 -6.20 4.26
CA VAL A 58 2.00 -6.76 5.61
C VAL A 58 0.67 -7.37 6.02
N GLU A 59 0.72 -8.49 6.73
CA GLU A 59 -0.47 -9.10 7.34
C GLU A 59 -0.72 -8.48 8.71
N ASP A 60 -1.98 -8.09 8.95
CA ASP A 60 -2.39 -7.55 10.24
C ASP A 60 -2.59 -8.70 11.24
N ASN A 61 -1.49 -9.10 11.89
CA ASN A 61 -1.49 -10.13 12.92
C ASN A 61 -2.08 -9.58 14.23
N VAL A 62 -3.40 -9.36 14.26
CA VAL A 62 -4.12 -9.15 15.52
C VAL A 62 -4.25 -10.53 16.18
N THR A 63 -3.30 -10.85 17.06
CA THR A 63 -3.35 -12.03 17.94
C THR A 63 -4.12 -11.72 19.21
#